data_AF-A0A538CDC3-F1
#
_entry.id   AF-A0A538CDC3-F1
#
_cell.length_a   1.000
_cell.length_b   1.000
_cell.length_c   1.000
_cell.angle_alpha   90.00
_cell.angle_beta   90.00
_cell.angle_gamma   90.00
#
_symmetry.space_group_name_H-M   'P 1'
#
loop_
_entity.id
_entity.type
_entity.pdbx_description
1 polymer ?
#
loop_
_entity_poly.entity_id
_entity_poly.type
_entity_poly.pdbx_seq_one_letter_code
_entity_poly.pdbx_strand_id
1 'polypeptide(L)'
;RLDVLRDADYILQDEIRKAGLYRELWQSFCVLPDVRTVGVQGDERTYGYVVVIRAVTSDDAMTADWARLPYDLLEQIAARMIGELREVNRVVLDITSKPPGTIEWE
;
A
#
# COMPACT_ATOMS: atom_id res chain seq x y z
N ARG A 1 -13.04 -0.30 9.81
CA ARG A 1 -11.56 -0.39 9.76
C ARG A 1 -11.11 -1.63 8.98
N LEU A 2 -11.61 -2.82 9.32
CA LEU A 2 -11.32 -4.03 8.53
C LEU A 2 -11.80 -3.93 7.07
N ASP A 3 -12.94 -3.32 6.81
CA ASP A 3 -13.46 -3.20 5.44
C ASP A 3 -12.58 -2.27 4.58
N VAL A 4 -12.21 -1.10 5.11
CA VAL A 4 -11.24 -0.18 4.44
C VAL A 4 -9.92 -0.89 4.10
N LEU A 5 -9.40 -1.70 5.02
CA LEU A 5 -8.17 -2.47 4.76
C LEU A 5 -8.38 -3.53 3.67
N ARG A 6 -9.49 -4.28 3.73
CA ARG A 6 -9.82 -5.30 2.72
C ARG A 6 -9.99 -4.70 1.33
N ASP A 7 -10.65 -3.56 1.23
CA ASP A 7 -10.88 -2.88 -0.04
C ASP A 7 -9.58 -2.28 -0.59
N ALA A 8 -8.72 -1.73 0.28
CA ALA A 8 -7.38 -1.28 -0.11
C ALA A 8 -6.51 -2.44 -0.61
N ASP A 9 -6.50 -3.57 0.10
CA ASP A 9 -5.81 -4.79 -0.33
C ASP A 9 -6.33 -5.29 -1.66
N TYR A 10 -7.65 -5.28 -1.88
CA TYR A 10 -8.23 -5.67 -3.15
C TYR A 10 -7.70 -4.80 -4.30
N ILE A 11 -7.69 -3.47 -4.14
CA ILE A 11 -7.17 -2.54 -5.15
C ILE A 11 -5.69 -2.81 -5.44
N LEU A 12 -4.86 -2.93 -4.40
CA LEU A 12 -3.43 -3.23 -4.54
C LEU A 12 -3.22 -4.53 -5.32
N GLN A 13 -3.90 -5.60 -4.92
CA GLN A 13 -3.73 -6.93 -5.50
C GLN A 13 -4.25 -7.00 -6.94
N ASP A 14 -5.30 -6.25 -7.28
CA ASP A 14 -5.83 -6.15 -8.64
C ASP A 14 -4.82 -5.45 -9.57
N GLU A 15 -4.28 -4.30 -9.17
CA GLU A 15 -3.30 -3.55 -9.97
C GLU A 15 -1.96 -4.30 -10.12
N ILE A 16 -1.46 -4.94 -9.05
CA ILE A 16 -0.26 -5.79 -9.12
C ILE A 16 -0.44 -6.94 -10.13
N ARG A 17 -1.62 -7.54 -10.21
CA ARG A 17 -1.91 -8.61 -11.19
C ARG A 17 -2.00 -8.07 -12.61
N LYS A 18 -2.67 -6.93 -12.82
CA LYS A 18 -2.74 -6.27 -14.13
C LYS A 18 -1.36 -5.87 -14.64
N ALA A 19 -0.46 -5.46 -13.75
CA ALA A 19 0.92 -5.13 -14.08
C ALA A 19 1.81 -6.37 -14.32
N GLY A 20 1.32 -7.59 -14.11
CA GLY A 20 2.09 -8.82 -14.27
C GLY A 20 3.07 -9.14 -13.13
N LEU A 21 3.16 -8.29 -12.10
CA LEU A 21 4.16 -8.36 -11.04
C LEU A 21 3.80 -9.36 -9.92
N TYR A 22 2.59 -9.93 -9.93
CA TYR A 22 2.12 -10.80 -8.83
C TYR A 22 3.03 -12.00 -8.53
N ARG A 23 3.70 -12.55 -9.55
CA ARG A 23 4.64 -13.68 -9.38
C ARG A 23 6.08 -13.24 -9.12
N GLU A 24 6.39 -11.97 -9.29
CA GLU A 24 7.73 -11.40 -9.04
C GLU A 24 7.89 -10.96 -7.59
N LEU A 25 6.78 -10.62 -6.94
CA LEU A 25 6.74 -10.23 -5.53
C LEU A 25 6.63 -11.47 -4.65
N TRP A 26 7.36 -11.44 -3.53
CA TRP A 26 7.21 -12.44 -2.47
C TRP A 26 5.89 -12.23 -1.73
N GLN A 27 5.66 -11.00 -1.27
CA GLN A 27 4.41 -10.57 -0.64
C GLN A 27 4.12 -9.12 -1.03
N SER A 28 2.84 -8.81 -1.18
CA SER A 28 2.33 -7.44 -1.21
C SER A 28 1.01 -7.35 -0.46
N PHE A 29 0.82 -6.31 0.33
CA PHE A 29 -0.38 -6.06 1.12
C PHE A 29 -0.41 -4.62 1.62
N CYS A 30 -1.56 -4.21 2.12
CA CYS A 30 -1.78 -2.92 2.75
C CYS A 30 -1.66 -3.04 4.27
N VAL A 31 -1.17 -1.98 4.91
CA VAL A 31 -1.26 -1.78 6.36
C VAL A 31 -2.07 -0.50 6.61
N LEU A 32 -3.01 -0.60 7.54
CA LEU A 32 -3.87 0.52 7.95
C LEU A 32 -3.56 0.90 9.40
N PRO A 33 -2.48 1.68 9.64
CA PRO A 33 -2.14 2.14 10.99
C PRO A 33 -3.26 3.00 11.58
N ASP A 34 -3.32 3.10 12.90
CA ASP A 34 -4.32 3.93 13.59
C ASP A 34 -3.93 5.42 13.58
N VAL A 35 -3.60 5.91 12.39
CA VAL A 35 -3.15 7.28 12.15
C VAL A 35 -4.08 7.92 11.13
N ARG A 36 -4.56 9.11 11.47
CA ARG A 36 -5.30 9.97 10.55
C ARG A 36 -4.42 11.10 10.06
N THR A 37 -4.62 11.53 8.81
CA THR A 37 -3.86 12.63 8.21
C THR A 37 -4.78 13.65 7.58
N VAL A 38 -4.29 14.89 7.48
CA VAL A 38 -5.01 15.95 6.76
C VAL A 38 -4.89 15.71 5.26
N GLY A 39 -6.01 15.88 4.57
CA GLY A 39 -6.10 15.92 3.12
C GLY A 39 -7.05 17.01 2.65
N VAL A 40 -7.14 17.18 1.33
CA VAL A 40 -8.13 18.03 0.68
C VAL A 40 -8.83 17.15 -0.35
N GLN A 41 -10.15 17.01 -0.23
CA GLN A 41 -10.99 16.27 -1.17
C GLN A 41 -12.15 17.19 -1.55
N GLY A 42 -12.26 17.53 -2.84
CA GLY A 42 -13.06 18.67 -3.27
C GLY A 42 -12.48 19.98 -2.73
N ASP A 43 -13.33 20.83 -2.16
CA ASP A 43 -12.92 22.11 -1.56
C ASP A 43 -12.86 22.08 -0.02
N GLU A 44 -12.99 20.89 0.58
CA GLU A 44 -13.02 20.71 2.03
C GLU A 44 -11.78 20.00 2.57
N ARG A 45 -11.40 20.37 3.80
CA ARG A 45 -10.35 19.66 4.55
C ARG A 45 -10.92 18.35 5.08
N THR A 46 -10.23 17.25 4.81
CA THR A 46 -10.63 15.92 5.28
C THR A 46 -9.60 15.33 6.25
N TYR A 47 -10.08 14.42 7.10
CA TYR A 47 -9.27 13.65 8.05
C TYR A 47 -9.45 12.15 7.77
N GLY A 48 -8.65 11.65 6.84
CA GLY A 48 -8.66 10.26 6.37
C GLY A 48 -7.54 9.42 6.98
N TYR A 49 -7.64 8.11 6.81
CA TYR A 49 -6.56 7.18 7.11
C TYR A 49 -5.43 7.31 6.08
N VAL A 50 -4.22 6.99 6.55
CA VAL A 50 -3.10 6.64 5.67
C VAL A 50 -3.09 5.13 5.44
N VAL A 51 -2.97 4.72 4.18
CA VAL A 51 -2.69 3.33 3.80
C VAL A 51 -1.21 3.21 3.48
N VAL A 52 -0.54 2.22 4.05
CA VAL A 52 0.83 1.86 3.72
C VAL A 52 0.79 0.68 2.75
N ILE A 53 1.42 0.81 1.59
CA ILE A 53 1.70 -0.30 0.69
C ILE A 53 2.98 -0.96 1.18
N ARG A 54 2.90 -2.26 1.49
CA ARG A 54 4.05 -3.11 1.72
C ARG A 54 4.19 -4.05 0.54
N ALA A 55 5.33 -4.02 -0.13
CA ALA A 55 5.66 -4.95 -1.19
C ALA A 55 7.13 -5.32 -1.07
N VAL A 56 7.43 -6.62 -1.10
CA VAL A 56 8.78 -7.13 -0.88
C VAL A 56 9.14 -8.21 -1.91
N THR A 57 10.41 -8.26 -2.26
CA THR A 57 11.06 -9.35 -2.98
C THR A 57 12.01 -10.06 -2.04
N SER A 58 12.16 -11.36 -2.20
CA SER A 58 12.95 -12.17 -1.28
C SER A 58 13.35 -13.48 -1.94
N ASP A 59 14.61 -13.87 -1.75
CA ASP A 59 15.13 -15.19 -2.14
C ASP A 59 15.02 -16.21 -1.00
N ASP A 60 14.84 -15.75 0.25
CA ASP A 60 14.68 -16.57 1.45
C ASP A 60 13.87 -15.90 2.56
N ALA A 61 13.26 -16.68 3.45
CA ALA A 61 12.45 -16.10 4.54
C ALA A 61 13.25 -15.24 5.56
N MET A 62 14.59 -15.17 5.45
CA MET A 62 15.46 -14.46 6.39
C MET A 62 15.70 -13.01 5.99
N THR A 63 15.77 -12.71 4.69
CA THR A 63 16.02 -11.38 4.14
C THR A 63 14.96 -10.99 3.12
N ALA A 64 14.57 -9.72 3.11
CA ALA A 64 13.60 -9.23 2.13
C ALA A 64 13.92 -7.78 1.78
N ASP A 65 13.99 -7.50 0.48
CA ASP A 65 14.11 -6.15 -0.02
C ASP A 65 12.73 -5.57 -0.30
N TRP A 66 12.55 -4.28 -0.03
CA TRP A 66 11.36 -3.59 -0.52
C TRP A 66 11.36 -3.59 -2.05
N ALA A 67 10.19 -3.82 -2.63
CA ALA A 67 10.02 -3.92 -4.07
C ALA A 67 10.00 -2.52 -4.70
N ARG A 68 10.85 -2.30 -5.71
CA ARG A 68 10.88 -1.05 -6.49
C ARG A 68 9.79 -1.08 -7.56
N LEU A 69 8.54 -0.97 -7.10
CA LEU A 69 7.38 -0.93 -7.99
C LEU A 69 7.48 0.26 -8.96
N PRO A 70 7.06 0.11 -10.23
CA PRO A 70 7.01 1.22 -11.18
C PRO A 70 6.21 2.40 -10.62
N TYR A 71 6.72 3.62 -10.78
CA TYR A 71 6.06 4.81 -10.21
C TYR A 71 4.67 5.05 -10.81
N ASP A 72 4.49 4.78 -12.11
CA ASP A 72 3.17 4.88 -12.75
C ASP A 72 2.16 3.89 -12.14
N LEU A 73 2.62 2.70 -11.72
CA LEU A 73 1.78 1.73 -11.03
C LEU A 73 1.41 2.20 -9.62
N LEU A 74 2.36 2.77 -8.89
CA LEU A 74 2.12 3.36 -7.58
C LEU A 74 1.12 4.52 -7.66
N GLU A 75 1.23 5.37 -8.68
CA GLU A 75 0.28 6.45 -8.95
C GLU A 75 -1.12 5.90 -9.22
N GLN A 76 -1.25 4.87 -10.07
CA GLN A 76 -2.53 4.21 -10.35
C GLN A 76 -3.17 3.62 -9.09
N ILE A 77 -2.40 2.89 -8.28
CA ILE A 77 -2.88 2.31 -7.02
C ILE A 77 -3.35 3.43 -6.07
N ALA A 78 -2.54 4.48 -5.89
CA ALA A 78 -2.87 5.58 -5.00
C ALA A 78 -4.12 6.34 -5.45
N ALA A 79 -4.24 6.62 -6.75
CA ALA A 79 -5.40 7.28 -7.35
C ALA A 79 -6.67 6.45 -7.16
N ARG A 80 -6.60 5.13 -7.38
CA ARG A 80 -7.74 4.23 -7.15
C ARG A 80 -8.13 4.15 -5.68
N MET A 81 -7.18 3.96 -4.76
CA MET A 81 -7.46 3.93 -3.33
C MET A 81 -8.11 5.22 -2.83
N ILE A 82 -7.58 6.38 -3.23
CA ILE A 82 -8.13 7.68 -2.79
C ILE A 82 -9.47 7.99 -3.46
N GLY A 83 -9.67 7.56 -4.71
CA GLY A 83 -10.91 7.78 -5.46
C GLY A 83 -12.06 6.86 -5.06
N GLU A 84 -11.75 5.59 -4.74
CA GLU A 84 -12.74 4.56 -4.41
C GLU A 84 -13.03 4.51 -2.90
N LEU A 85 -12.05 4.83 -2.03
CA LEU A 85 -12.17 4.72 -0.57
C LEU A 85 -12.22 6.10 0.09
N ARG A 86 -13.42 6.56 0.44
CA ARG A 86 -13.64 7.90 1.01
C ARG A 86 -12.89 8.13 2.32
N GLU A 87 -12.65 7.07 3.08
CA GLU A 87 -11.95 7.11 4.36
C GLU A 87 -10.44 7.24 4.22
N VAL A 88 -9.87 7.04 3.03
CA VAL A 88 -8.44 7.11 2.75
C VAL A 88 -8.12 8.42 2.04
N ASN A 89 -7.10 9.13 2.52
CA ASN A 89 -6.65 10.37 1.89
C ASN A 89 -5.13 10.45 1.71
N ARG A 90 -4.42 9.37 2.04
CA ARG A 90 -2.98 9.27 1.90
C ARG A 90 -2.60 7.83 1.66
N VAL A 91 -1.69 7.64 0.70
CA VAL A 91 -1.07 6.35 0.42
C VAL A 91 0.44 6.55 0.47
N VAL A 92 1.16 5.63 1.10
CA VAL A 92 2.63 5.65 1.20
C VAL A 92 3.19 4.28 0.85
N LEU A 93 4.45 4.21 0.41
CA LEU A 93 5.18 2.95 0.19
C LEU A 93 6.18 2.75 1.33
N ASP A 94 6.18 1.56 1.95
CA ASP A 94 7.22 1.18 2.90
C ASP A 94 8.49 0.72 2.17
N ILE A 95 9.51 1.57 2.22
CA ILE A 95 10.82 1.39 1.58
C ILE A 95 11.89 0.80 2.52
N THR A 96 11.46 0.16 3.62
CA THR A 96 12.37 -0.45 4.61
C THR A 96 12.62 -1.93 4.30
N SER A 97 13.88 -2.33 4.07
CA SER A 97 14.24 -3.76 3.92
C SER A 97 14.23 -4.50 5.27
N LYS A 98 14.13 -5.82 5.22
CA LYS A 98 14.39 -6.75 6.32
C LYS A 98 15.80 -7.34 6.14
N PRO A 99 16.73 -7.11 7.10
CA PRO A 99 16.70 -6.18 8.24
C PRO A 99 16.89 -4.69 7.83
N PRO A 100 16.60 -3.70 8.69
CA PRO A 100 16.21 -3.80 10.11
C PRO A 100 14.71 -3.96 10.36
N GLY A 101 13.86 -3.77 9.33
CA GLY A 101 12.43 -3.96 9.45
C GLY A 101 12.03 -5.44 9.42
N THR A 102 10.73 -5.68 9.55
CA THR A 102 10.08 -6.96 9.27
C THR A 102 9.22 -6.85 8.02
N ILE A 103 8.71 -7.98 7.50
CA ILE A 103 7.77 -7.93 6.36
C ILE A 103 6.45 -7.34 6.84
N GLU A 104 5.86 -7.97 7.86
CA GLU A 104 4.67 -7.50 8.56
C GLU A 104 5.01 -6.35 9.52
N TRP A 105 4.01 -5.53 9.84
CA TRP A 105 4.15 -4.43 10.81
C TRP A 105 3.78 -4.83 12.24
N GLU A 106 2.97 -5.89 12.43
CA GLU A 106 2.56 -6.45 13.74
C GLU A 106 2.27 -7.96 13.62
#